data_AF-A0A4Y9SIC6-F1
#
_entry.id   AF-A0A4Y9SIC6-F1
#
_cell.length_a   1.000
_cell.length_b   1.000
_cell.length_c   1.000
_cell.angle_alpha   90.00
_cell.angle_beta   90.00
_cell.angle_gamma   90.00
#
_symmetry.space_group_name_H-M   'P 1'
#
loop_
_entity.id
_entity.type
_entity.pdbx_description
1 polymer ?
#
loop_
_entity_poly.entity_id
_entity_poly.type
_entity_poly.pdbx_seq_one_letter_code
_entity_poly.pdbx_strand_id
1 'polypeptide(L)'
;MNSVAWLVSCSLAGPAIGAIVLPAVPQRLQSRLAGGGAMICHALAVAGLMLTLDASLGLLPGEFRHIARSGLTAAFPFVAALAWSSVALLASAPANLRVHEMLLRAVARYVGLAFIGFEIGKLRHDEEMRAFFTSSGLSVWFMYLVMSVETAAAAGLLFGWHRAWAAGALAALMVGAIGTHVLNGDPLGDALDACNMLTLTAAIVTYCAIRYVQKGRLGGQNGYVEQRTTGLQR
;
A
#
# COMPACT_ATOMS: atom_id res chain seq x y z
N MET A 1 25.46 -8.90 0.13
CA MET A 1 24.57 -7.79 -0.29
C MET A 1 23.38 -7.79 0.66
N ASN A 2 23.14 -6.69 1.37
CA ASN A 2 22.07 -6.62 2.37
C ASN A 2 20.71 -6.67 1.65
N SER A 3 19.86 -7.63 2.00
CA SER A 3 18.52 -7.83 1.41
C SER A 3 17.68 -6.55 1.38
N VAL A 4 17.90 -5.67 2.36
CA VAL A 4 17.31 -4.32 2.46
C VAL A 4 17.69 -3.43 1.28
N ALA A 5 18.97 -3.38 0.89
CA ALA A 5 19.43 -2.54 -0.22
C ALA A 5 18.82 -3.02 -1.55
N TRP A 6 18.67 -4.33 -1.73
CA TRP A 6 18.04 -4.91 -2.92
C TRP A 6 16.55 -4.57 -3.00
N LEU A 7 15.81 -4.68 -1.89
CA LEU A 7 14.39 -4.32 -1.83
C LEU A 7 14.15 -2.83 -2.11
N VAL A 8 15.01 -1.95 -1.58
CA VAL A 8 14.95 -0.51 -1.85
C VAL A 8 15.25 -0.21 -3.32
N SER A 9 16.30 -0.81 -3.89
CA SER A 9 16.65 -0.62 -5.30
C SER A 9 15.54 -1.08 -6.26
N CYS A 10 14.92 -2.24 -6.01
CA CYS A 10 13.82 -2.73 -6.84
C CYS A 10 12.56 -1.86 -6.72
N SER A 11 12.27 -1.34 -5.53
CA SER A 11 11.11 -0.46 -5.29
C SER A 11 11.27 0.91 -5.97
N LEU A 12 12.51 1.38 -6.15
CA LEU A 12 12.82 2.65 -6.83
C LEU A 12 12.96 2.50 -8.35
N ALA A 13 13.48 1.37 -8.85
CA ALA A 13 13.64 1.13 -10.29
C ALA A 13 12.30 0.93 -11.02
N GLY A 14 11.33 0.29 -10.35
CA GLY A 14 9.98 0.05 -10.87
C GLY A 14 9.28 1.32 -11.39
N PRO A 15 9.12 2.38 -10.58
CA PRO A 15 8.50 3.63 -11.03
C PRO A 15 9.20 4.28 -12.22
N ALA A 16 10.52 4.22 -12.30
CA ALA A 16 11.27 4.79 -13.43
C ALA A 16 10.94 4.06 -14.75
N ILE A 17 10.91 2.73 -14.72
CA ILE A 17 10.54 1.92 -15.88
C ILE A 17 9.07 2.17 -16.24
N GLY A 18 8.17 2.20 -15.26
CA GLY A 18 6.76 2.47 -15.48
C GLY A 18 6.52 3.84 -16.12
N ALA A 19 7.15 4.89 -15.60
CA ALA A 19 7.02 6.26 -16.11
C ALA A 19 7.55 6.42 -17.55
N ILE A 20 8.61 5.70 -17.92
CA ILE A 20 9.24 5.79 -19.25
C ILE A 20 8.51 4.91 -20.26
N VAL A 21 8.18 3.66 -19.89
CA VAL A 21 7.71 2.65 -20.83
C VAL A 21 6.21 2.74 -21.05
N LEU A 22 5.39 2.93 -20.01
CA LEU A 22 3.92 2.88 -20.19
C LEU A 22 3.36 3.94 -21.14
N PRO A 23 3.86 5.20 -21.18
CA PRO A 23 3.34 6.19 -22.12
C PRO A 23 3.54 5.80 -23.60
N ALA A 24 4.58 5.01 -23.90
CA ALA A 24 4.84 4.50 -25.24
C ALA A 24 3.99 3.27 -25.62
N VAL A 25 3.34 2.64 -24.63
CA VAL A 25 2.54 1.42 -24.84
C VAL A 25 1.13 1.79 -25.32
N PRO A 26 0.56 1.12 -26.35
CA PRO A 26 -0.81 1.36 -26.79
C PRO A 26 -1.84 1.18 -25.67
N GLN A 27 -2.87 2.04 -25.64
CA GLN A 27 -3.87 2.06 -24.56
C GLN A 27 -4.55 0.70 -24.30
N ARG A 28 -4.80 -0.09 -25.36
CA ARG A 28 -5.37 -1.45 -25.24
C ARG A 28 -4.43 -2.42 -24.50
N LEU A 29 -3.12 -2.25 -24.66
CA LEU A 29 -2.13 -3.07 -23.98
C LEU A 29 -1.95 -2.58 -22.53
N GLN A 30 -1.96 -1.27 -22.30
CA GLN A 30 -1.96 -0.70 -20.93
C GLN A 30 -3.10 -1.25 -20.08
N SER A 31 -4.33 -1.33 -20.60
CA SER A 31 -5.48 -1.85 -19.85
C SER A 31 -5.35 -3.34 -19.53
N ARG A 32 -4.80 -4.14 -20.45
CA ARG A 32 -4.51 -5.57 -20.22
C ARG A 32 -3.42 -5.76 -19.16
N LEU A 33 -2.32 -5.01 -19.26
CA LEU A 33 -1.23 -5.05 -18.29
C LEU A 33 -1.72 -4.66 -16.91
N ALA A 34 -2.53 -3.60 -16.81
CA ALA A 34 -3.12 -3.17 -15.57
C ALA A 34 -4.09 -4.21 -14.99
N GLY A 35 -4.89 -4.86 -15.84
CA GLY A 35 -5.79 -5.94 -15.42
C GLY A 35 -5.01 -7.12 -14.85
N GLY A 36 -3.96 -7.56 -15.55
CA GLY A 36 -3.07 -8.62 -15.07
C GLY A 36 -2.36 -8.25 -13.77
N GLY A 37 -1.80 -7.04 -13.67
CA GLY A 37 -1.19 -6.53 -12.45
C GLY A 37 -2.18 -6.49 -11.28
N ALA A 38 -3.41 -6.03 -11.52
CA ALA A 38 -4.46 -6.05 -10.51
C ALA A 38 -4.79 -7.47 -10.06
N MET A 39 -4.93 -8.43 -10.98
CA MET A 39 -5.18 -9.84 -10.64
C MET A 39 -4.05 -10.43 -9.78
N ILE A 40 -2.79 -10.18 -10.14
CA ILE A 40 -1.63 -10.64 -9.38
C ILE A 40 -1.66 -10.06 -7.96
N CYS A 41 -1.89 -8.76 -7.80
CA CYS A 41 -2.02 -8.15 -6.48
C CYS A 41 -3.11 -8.81 -5.63
N HIS A 42 -4.28 -9.11 -6.20
CA HIS A 42 -5.34 -9.80 -5.45
C HIS A 42 -4.94 -11.23 -5.07
N ALA A 43 -4.34 -11.98 -6.00
CA ALA A 43 -3.88 -13.35 -5.75
C ALA A 43 -2.85 -13.38 -4.61
N LEU A 44 -1.86 -12.48 -4.65
CA LEU A 44 -0.84 -12.35 -3.59
C LEU A 44 -1.46 -11.96 -2.26
N ALA A 45 -2.43 -11.04 -2.25
CA ALA A 45 -3.11 -10.60 -1.03
C ALA A 45 -3.88 -11.74 -0.36
N VAL A 46 -4.64 -12.51 -1.15
CA VAL A 46 -5.40 -13.66 -0.65
C VAL A 46 -4.45 -14.76 -0.19
N ALA A 47 -3.40 -15.06 -0.97
CA ALA A 47 -2.40 -16.04 -0.58
C ALA A 47 -1.70 -15.67 0.74
N GLY A 48 -1.35 -14.39 0.92
CA GLY A 48 -0.79 -13.88 2.19
C GLY A 48 -1.72 -14.09 3.36
N LEU A 49 -2.99 -13.70 3.22
CA LEU A 49 -3.99 -13.90 4.27
C LEU A 49 -4.20 -15.39 4.58
N MET A 50 -4.28 -16.24 3.56
CA MET A 50 -4.43 -17.69 3.73
C MET A 50 -3.23 -18.31 4.45
N LEU A 51 -2.00 -17.87 4.19
CA LEU A 51 -0.82 -18.34 4.92
C LEU A 51 -0.81 -17.89 6.38
N THR A 52 -1.31 -16.68 6.68
CA THR A 52 -1.49 -16.24 8.07
C THR A 52 -2.54 -17.07 8.80
N LEU A 53 -3.66 -17.37 8.15
CA LEU A 53 -4.69 -18.25 8.70
C LEU A 53 -4.18 -19.69 8.86
N ASP A 54 -3.39 -20.18 7.90
CA ASP A 54 -2.72 -21.48 8.03
C ASP A 54 -1.76 -21.51 9.22
N ALA A 55 -0.93 -20.48 9.39
CA ALA A 55 -0.07 -20.38 10.56
C ALA A 55 -0.89 -20.42 11.86
N SER A 56 -2.14 -19.95 11.81
CA SER A 56 -3.09 -20.00 12.92
C SER A 56 -3.65 -21.41 13.16
N LEU A 57 -4.02 -22.12 12.10
CA LEU A 57 -4.78 -23.37 12.13
C LEU A 57 -3.93 -24.64 11.98
N GLY A 58 -2.68 -24.53 11.53
CA GLY A 58 -1.78 -25.66 11.32
C GLY A 58 -2.17 -26.59 10.16
N LEU A 59 -2.72 -26.06 9.06
CA LEU A 59 -3.24 -26.87 7.95
C LEU A 59 -2.14 -27.40 7.01
N LEU A 60 -1.05 -26.65 6.84
CA LEU A 60 0.04 -26.94 5.91
C LEU A 60 1.29 -27.43 6.65
N PRO A 61 2.08 -28.33 6.00
CA PRO A 61 3.41 -28.70 6.49
C PRO A 61 4.35 -27.49 6.62
N GLY A 62 5.22 -27.50 7.62
CA GLY A 62 6.11 -26.38 7.93
C GLY A 62 7.05 -25.99 6.78
N GLU A 63 7.57 -26.95 6.02
CA GLU A 63 8.44 -26.68 4.86
C GLU A 63 7.70 -25.91 3.77
N PHE A 64 6.47 -26.32 3.46
CA PHE A 64 5.64 -25.64 2.46
C PHE A 64 5.31 -24.21 2.89
N ARG A 65 5.02 -24.01 4.19
CA ARG A 65 4.78 -22.67 4.75
C ARG A 65 5.99 -21.75 4.57
N HIS A 66 7.20 -22.25 4.82
CA HIS A 66 8.42 -21.46 4.65
C HIS A 66 8.64 -21.05 3.18
N ILE A 67 8.47 -21.99 2.25
CA ILE A 67 8.59 -21.72 0.80
C ILE A 67 7.53 -20.72 0.33
N ALA A 68 6.29 -20.89 0.78
CA ALA A 68 5.20 -19.99 0.39
C ALA A 68 5.42 -18.57 0.95
N ARG A 69 5.87 -18.45 2.20
CA ARG A 69 6.18 -17.15 2.83
C ARG A 69 7.33 -16.45 2.12
N SER A 70 8.41 -17.15 1.80
CA SER A 70 9.54 -16.56 1.08
C SER A 70 9.16 -16.11 -0.33
N GLY A 71 8.32 -16.88 -1.03
CA GLY A 71 7.76 -16.49 -2.32
C GLY A 71 6.92 -15.21 -2.25
N LEU A 72 6.08 -15.05 -1.23
CA LEU A 72 5.31 -13.82 -1.03
C LEU A 72 6.19 -12.62 -0.71
N THR A 73 7.19 -12.79 0.17
CA THR A 73 8.15 -11.72 0.47
C THR A 73 8.92 -11.30 -0.79
N ALA A 74 9.32 -12.26 -1.63
CA ALA A 74 9.98 -11.97 -2.90
C ALA A 74 9.08 -11.27 -3.92
N ALA A 75 7.76 -11.38 -3.80
CA ALA A 75 6.80 -10.70 -4.67
C ALA A 75 6.54 -9.23 -4.28
N PHE A 76 6.94 -8.80 -3.07
CA PHE A 76 6.69 -7.44 -2.59
C PHE A 76 7.24 -6.34 -3.53
N PRO A 77 8.49 -6.41 -4.04
CA PRO A 77 9.01 -5.36 -4.93
C PRO A 77 8.18 -5.16 -6.19
N PHE A 78 7.55 -6.22 -6.69
CA PHE A 78 6.65 -6.14 -7.83
C PHE A 78 5.39 -5.32 -7.50
N VAL A 79 4.78 -5.55 -6.34
CA VAL A 79 3.60 -4.80 -5.88
C VAL A 79 3.97 -3.33 -5.66
N ALA A 80 5.13 -3.06 -5.05
CA ALA A 80 5.65 -1.71 -4.85
C ALA A 80 5.89 -0.99 -6.19
N ALA A 81 6.51 -1.67 -7.15
CA ALA A 81 6.73 -1.15 -8.50
C ALA A 81 5.41 -0.79 -9.19
N LEU A 82 4.37 -1.64 -9.10
CA LEU A 82 3.04 -1.36 -9.66
C LEU A 82 2.38 -0.13 -9.00
N ALA A 83 2.47 -0.02 -7.67
CA ALA A 83 1.91 1.09 -6.91
C ALA A 83 2.53 2.42 -7.34
N TRP A 84 3.86 2.50 -7.34
CA TRP A 84 4.58 3.72 -7.69
C TRP A 84 4.52 4.05 -9.18
N SER A 85 4.47 3.05 -10.08
CA SER A 85 4.20 3.29 -11.50
C SER A 85 2.85 3.98 -11.70
N SER A 86 1.84 3.62 -10.91
CA SER A 86 0.52 4.25 -10.98
C SER A 86 0.56 5.72 -10.53
N VAL A 87 1.38 6.04 -9.53
CA VAL A 87 1.62 7.42 -9.06
C VAL A 87 2.33 8.23 -10.14
N ALA A 88 3.43 7.70 -10.68
CA ALA A 88 4.23 8.40 -11.68
C ALA A 88 3.44 8.72 -12.95
N LEU A 89 2.66 7.74 -13.45
CA LEU A 89 1.82 7.96 -14.63
C LEU A 89 0.73 9.00 -14.39
N LEU A 90 0.06 8.96 -13.23
CA LEU A 90 -0.94 9.98 -12.89
C LEU A 90 -0.34 11.38 -12.86
N ALA A 91 0.91 11.51 -12.40
CA ALA A 91 1.63 12.78 -12.37
C ALA A 91 2.01 13.28 -13.78
N SER A 92 2.40 12.38 -14.68
CA SER A 92 2.92 12.74 -16.01
C SER A 92 1.85 12.92 -17.09
N ALA A 93 0.78 12.11 -17.10
CA ALA A 93 -0.27 12.20 -18.10
C ALA A 93 -1.61 11.64 -17.55
N PRO A 94 -2.67 12.46 -17.37
CA PRO A 94 -3.95 12.00 -16.83
C PRO A 94 -4.78 11.15 -17.82
N ALA A 95 -4.22 10.79 -18.98
CA ALA A 95 -4.90 9.96 -19.96
C ALA A 95 -5.11 8.55 -19.38
N ASN A 96 -6.38 8.12 -19.31
CA ASN A 96 -6.83 6.79 -18.84
C ASN A 96 -6.94 6.59 -17.31
N LEU A 97 -7.59 7.53 -16.62
CA LEU A 97 -7.95 7.46 -15.19
C LEU A 97 -8.51 6.11 -14.72
N ARG A 98 -9.24 5.38 -15.59
CA ARG A 98 -9.84 4.08 -15.27
C ARG A 98 -8.78 3.01 -14.97
N VAL A 99 -7.69 2.99 -15.73
CA VAL A 99 -6.58 2.03 -15.54
C VAL A 99 -5.87 2.31 -14.22
N HIS A 100 -5.55 3.58 -13.96
CA HIS A 100 -4.91 4.01 -12.73
C HIS A 100 -5.75 3.69 -11.49
N GLU A 101 -7.06 3.94 -11.56
CA GLU A 101 -7.97 3.65 -10.47
C GLU A 101 -8.11 2.15 -10.20
N MET A 102 -8.10 1.31 -11.25
CA MET A 102 -8.12 -0.14 -11.09
C MET A 102 -6.87 -0.65 -10.35
N LEU A 103 -5.68 -0.18 -10.72
CA LEU A 103 -4.43 -0.54 -10.05
C LEU A 103 -4.40 -0.05 -8.61
N LEU A 104 -4.78 1.20 -8.36
CA LEU A 104 -4.87 1.74 -7.00
C LEU A 104 -5.80 0.88 -6.12
N ARG A 105 -6.98 0.50 -6.62
CA ARG A 105 -7.93 -0.35 -5.88
C ARG A 105 -7.33 -1.70 -5.56
N ALA A 106 -6.58 -2.30 -6.49
CA ALA A 106 -5.90 -3.57 -6.27
C ALA A 106 -4.81 -3.47 -5.19
N VAL A 107 -3.96 -2.43 -5.25
CA VAL A 107 -2.93 -2.17 -4.24
C VAL A 107 -3.56 -1.87 -2.88
N ALA A 108 -4.63 -1.05 -2.83
CA ALA A 108 -5.35 -0.76 -1.59
C ALA A 108 -5.93 -2.02 -0.95
N ARG A 109 -6.50 -2.93 -1.75
CA ARG A 109 -6.99 -4.22 -1.23
C ARG A 109 -5.86 -5.12 -0.76
N TYR A 110 -4.73 -5.14 -1.49
CA TYR A 110 -3.53 -5.86 -1.05
C TYR A 110 -3.07 -5.38 0.32
N VAL A 111 -2.90 -4.07 0.49
CA VAL A 111 -2.50 -3.46 1.77
C VAL A 111 -3.54 -3.75 2.85
N GLY A 112 -4.83 -3.57 2.56
CA GLY A 112 -5.90 -3.86 3.51
C GLY A 112 -5.89 -5.31 4.00
N LEU A 113 -5.79 -6.29 3.09
CA LEU A 113 -5.73 -7.71 3.47
C LEU A 113 -4.44 -8.05 4.22
N ALA A 114 -3.31 -7.45 3.85
CA ALA A 114 -2.04 -7.64 4.57
C ALA A 114 -2.14 -7.16 6.02
N PHE A 115 -2.72 -5.98 6.27
CA PHE A 115 -2.94 -5.49 7.62
C PHE A 115 -3.91 -6.34 8.42
N ILE A 116 -5.00 -6.86 7.81
CA ILE A 116 -5.85 -7.85 8.49
C ILE A 116 -5.04 -9.10 8.89
N GLY A 117 -4.13 -9.55 8.03
CA GLY A 117 -3.19 -10.63 8.36
C GLY A 117 -2.29 -10.27 9.55
N PHE A 118 -1.75 -9.05 9.60
CA PHE A 118 -0.94 -8.59 10.73
C PHE A 118 -1.72 -8.58 12.04
N GLU A 119 -2.98 -8.15 12.02
CA GLU A 119 -3.83 -8.15 13.22
C GLU A 119 -4.14 -9.56 13.71
N ILE A 120 -4.40 -10.52 12.81
CA ILE A 120 -4.53 -11.93 13.17
C ILE A 120 -3.25 -12.44 13.83
N GLY A 121 -2.09 -12.07 13.27
CA GLY A 121 -0.78 -12.40 13.84
C GLY A 121 -0.59 -11.83 15.25
N LYS A 122 -0.91 -10.54 15.45
CA LYS A 122 -0.82 -9.87 16.75
C LYS A 122 -1.75 -10.49 17.79
N LEU A 123 -2.98 -10.84 17.42
CA LEU A 123 -3.92 -11.51 18.32
C LEU A 123 -3.43 -12.89 18.75
N ARG A 124 -2.74 -13.62 17.87
CA ARG A 124 -2.12 -14.91 18.20
C ARG A 124 -0.93 -14.74 19.14
N HIS A 125 -0.16 -13.68 18.96
CA HIS A 125 1.05 -13.38 19.74
C HIS A 125 0.81 -12.21 20.72
N ASP A 126 -0.38 -12.11 21.31
CA ASP A 126 -0.80 -10.98 22.16
C ASP A 126 0.07 -10.82 23.40
N GLU A 127 0.57 -11.92 23.98
CA GLU A 127 1.53 -11.87 25.09
C GLU A 127 2.87 -11.24 24.66
N GLU A 128 3.43 -11.67 23.52
CA GLU A 128 4.68 -11.13 22.97
C GLU A 128 4.52 -9.66 22.57
N MET A 129 3.39 -9.29 21.96
CA MET A 129 3.09 -7.91 21.57
C MET A 129 2.95 -7.00 22.79
N ARG A 130 2.28 -7.46 23.85
CA ARG A 130 2.21 -6.69 25.12
C ARG A 130 3.59 -6.52 25.73
N ALA A 131 4.39 -7.57 25.77
CA ALA A 131 5.77 -7.50 26.25
C ALA A 131 6.58 -6.49 25.45
N PHE A 132 6.52 -6.56 24.11
CA PHE A 132 7.20 -5.61 23.21
C PHE A 132 6.80 -4.16 23.44
N PHE A 133 5.50 -3.86 23.57
CA PHE A 133 5.04 -2.49 23.83
C PHE A 133 5.52 -1.99 25.19
N THR A 134 5.40 -2.81 26.23
CA THR A 134 5.82 -2.42 27.59
C THR A 134 7.34 -2.24 27.71
N SER A 135 8.14 -3.10 27.07
CA SER A 135 9.60 -2.93 27.03
C SER A 135 10.03 -1.71 26.24
N SER A 136 9.22 -1.29 25.27
CA SER A 136 9.42 -0.06 24.48
C SER A 136 8.94 1.21 25.22
N GLY A 137 8.52 1.10 26.48
CA GLY A 137 8.00 2.22 27.27
C GLY A 137 6.59 2.68 26.87
N LEU A 138 5.86 1.89 26.07
CA LEU A 138 4.49 2.15 25.66
C LEU A 138 3.51 1.37 26.53
N SER A 139 2.31 1.92 26.73
CA SER A 139 1.27 1.26 27.52
C SER A 139 0.53 0.19 26.69
N VAL A 140 -0.02 -0.81 27.38
CA VAL A 140 -0.87 -1.84 26.75
C VAL A 140 -2.14 -1.25 26.14
N TRP A 141 -2.71 -0.20 26.74
CA TRP A 141 -3.88 0.46 26.15
C TRP A 141 -3.54 1.11 24.80
N PHE A 142 -2.32 1.64 24.64
CA PHE A 142 -1.87 2.25 23.39
C PHE A 142 -1.71 1.19 22.29
N MET A 143 -1.24 -0.01 22.64
CA MET A 143 -1.22 -1.17 21.72
C MET A 143 -2.61 -1.46 21.15
N TYR A 144 -3.63 -1.56 22.00
CA TYR A 144 -5.01 -1.82 21.54
C TYR A 144 -5.59 -0.66 20.72
N LEU A 145 -5.20 0.58 21.00
CA LEU A 145 -5.54 1.73 20.15
C LEU A 145 -4.92 1.58 18.75
N VAL A 146 -3.63 1.25 18.67
CA VAL A 146 -2.91 1.04 17.40
C VAL A 146 -3.59 -0.06 16.58
N MET A 147 -3.84 -1.24 17.18
CA MET A 147 -4.54 -2.35 16.54
C MET A 147 -5.94 -1.98 16.04
N SER A 148 -6.68 -1.19 16.82
CA SER A 148 -8.01 -0.72 16.43
C SER A 148 -7.96 0.21 15.21
N VAL A 149 -6.99 1.13 15.18
CA VAL A 149 -6.80 2.05 14.05
C VAL A 149 -6.32 1.30 12.81
N GLU A 150 -5.40 0.34 12.95
CA GLU A 150 -4.95 -0.51 11.84
C GLU A 150 -6.11 -1.30 11.25
N THR A 151 -6.93 -1.94 12.09
CA THR A 151 -8.11 -2.69 11.66
C THR A 151 -9.11 -1.81 10.93
N ALA A 152 -9.45 -0.65 11.50
CA ALA A 152 -10.42 0.28 10.91
C ALA A 152 -9.91 0.86 9.58
N ALA A 153 -8.63 1.23 9.50
CA ALA A 153 -8.03 1.75 8.28
C ALA A 153 -7.87 0.68 7.20
N ALA A 154 -7.52 -0.56 7.58
CA ALA A 154 -7.49 -1.70 6.67
C ALA A 154 -8.88 -1.96 6.06
N ALA A 155 -9.93 -1.95 6.87
CA ALA A 155 -11.32 -2.02 6.39
C ALA A 155 -11.65 -0.84 5.46
N GLY A 156 -11.26 0.38 5.82
CA GLY A 156 -11.40 1.56 4.98
C GLY A 156 -10.77 1.39 3.59
N LEU A 157 -9.58 0.79 3.49
CA LEU A 157 -8.93 0.49 2.21
C LEU A 157 -9.67 -0.59 1.41
N LEU A 158 -10.15 -1.66 2.06
CA LEU A 158 -10.87 -2.76 1.42
C LEU A 158 -12.19 -2.30 0.79
N PHE A 159 -12.98 -1.54 1.54
CA PHE A 159 -14.27 -1.03 1.09
C PHE A 159 -14.15 0.27 0.30
N GLY A 160 -12.97 0.90 0.30
CA GLY A 160 -12.72 2.13 -0.43
C GLY A 160 -13.26 3.38 0.24
N TRP A 161 -13.56 3.32 1.54
CA TRP A 161 -14.01 4.45 2.34
C TRP A 161 -12.83 5.36 2.67
N HIS A 162 -12.91 6.63 2.27
CA HIS A 162 -11.91 7.64 2.62
C HIS A 162 -10.44 7.17 2.41
N ARG A 163 -10.15 6.52 1.28
CA ARG A 163 -8.86 5.84 1.01
C ARG A 163 -7.61 6.64 1.40
N ALA A 164 -7.59 7.94 1.13
CA ALA A 164 -6.47 8.81 1.48
C ALA A 164 -6.23 8.87 2.99
N TRP A 165 -7.30 8.99 3.78
CA TRP A 165 -7.25 9.02 5.24
C TRP A 165 -6.88 7.65 5.81
N ALA A 166 -7.47 6.58 5.29
CA ALA A 166 -7.13 5.22 5.70
C ALA A 166 -5.65 4.89 5.45
N ALA A 167 -5.15 5.16 4.23
CA ALA A 167 -3.74 4.97 3.91
C ALA A 167 -2.83 5.89 4.73
N GLY A 168 -3.24 7.14 4.97
CA GLY A 168 -2.48 8.10 5.78
C GLY A 168 -2.35 7.66 7.24
N ALA A 169 -3.41 7.13 7.83
CA ALA A 169 -3.38 6.58 9.19
C ALA A 169 -2.42 5.39 9.29
N LEU A 170 -2.51 4.43 8.36
CA LEU A 170 -1.59 3.29 8.32
C LEU A 170 -0.14 3.74 8.11
N ALA A 171 0.11 4.70 7.21
CA ALA A 171 1.44 5.25 6.97
C ALA A 171 2.03 5.86 8.26
N ALA A 172 1.24 6.64 8.99
CA ALA A 172 1.67 7.24 10.25
C ALA A 172 2.01 6.18 11.30
N LEU A 173 1.22 5.11 11.40
CA LEU A 173 1.49 3.99 12.30
C LEU A 173 2.74 3.22 11.92
N MET A 174 3.00 3.00 10.62
CA MET A 174 4.25 2.36 10.17
C MET A 174 5.48 3.21 10.49
N VAL A 175 5.40 4.54 10.37
CA VAL A 175 6.48 5.43 10.82
C VAL A 175 6.72 5.28 12.32
N GLY A 176 5.64 5.22 13.12
CA GLY A 176 5.72 4.96 14.55
C GLY A 176 6.39 3.63 14.87
N ALA A 177 5.97 2.54 14.22
CA ALA A 177 6.53 1.20 14.40
C ALA A 177 8.02 1.14 14.06
N ILE A 178 8.44 1.74 12.93
CA ILE A 178 9.86 1.85 12.56
C ILE A 178 10.62 2.65 13.62
N GLY A 179 10.04 3.76 14.10
CA GLY A 179 10.62 4.56 15.18
C GLY A 179 10.83 3.76 16.46
N THR A 180 9.87 2.93 16.86
CA THR A 180 9.99 2.04 18.02
C THR A 180 11.16 1.07 17.86
N HIS A 181 11.29 0.39 16.71
CA HIS A 181 12.43 -0.49 16.44
C HIS A 181 13.77 0.24 16.51
N VAL A 182 13.85 1.46 15.95
CA VAL A 182 15.08 2.27 16.01
C VAL A 182 15.43 2.66 17.44
N LEU A 183 14.45 3.05 18.26
CA LEU A 183 14.67 3.43 19.66
C LEU A 183 15.10 2.25 20.53
N ASN A 184 14.59 1.05 20.24
CA ASN A 184 14.97 -0.19 20.92
C ASN A 184 16.35 -0.71 20.49
N GLY A 185 16.90 -0.21 19.39
CA GLY A 185 18.14 -0.72 18.81
C GLY A 185 17.97 -2.05 18.09
N ASP A 186 16.74 -2.35 17.64
CA ASP A 186 16.42 -3.60 16.94
C ASP A 186 17.10 -3.64 15.56
N PRO A 187 17.48 -4.84 15.07
CA PRO A 187 17.91 -5.02 13.69
C PRO A 187 16.88 -4.46 12.68
N LEU A 188 17.35 -3.80 11.62
CA LEU A 188 16.47 -3.29 10.55
C LEU A 188 15.61 -4.36 9.87
N GLY A 189 16.00 -5.63 9.96
CA GLY A 189 15.21 -6.76 9.48
C GLY A 189 13.85 -6.87 10.17
N ASP A 190 13.77 -6.49 11.45
CA ASP A 190 12.55 -6.60 12.26
C ASP A 190 11.55 -5.50 11.88
N ALA A 191 12.03 -4.35 11.40
CA ALA A 191 11.21 -3.26 10.88
C ALA A 191 10.86 -3.40 9.38
N LEU A 192 11.28 -4.48 8.71
CA LEU A 192 11.18 -4.60 7.26
C LEU A 192 9.74 -4.61 6.76
N ASP A 193 8.84 -5.33 7.46
CA ASP A 193 7.42 -5.37 7.10
C ASP A 193 6.76 -3.99 7.23
N ALA A 194 7.15 -3.21 8.24
CA ALA A 194 6.68 -1.83 8.41
C ALA A 194 7.20 -0.91 7.29
N CYS A 195 8.48 -1.03 6.91
CA CYS A 195 9.05 -0.29 5.77
C CYS A 195 8.34 -0.62 4.44
N ASN A 196 8.06 -1.89 4.22
CA ASN A 196 7.37 -2.40 3.05
C ASN A 196 5.95 -1.82 2.98
N MET A 197 5.18 -1.90 4.06
CA MET A 197 3.83 -1.34 4.09
C MET A 197 3.82 0.18 4.02
N LEU A 198 4.77 0.86 4.67
CA LEU A 198 4.92 2.31 4.56
C LEU A 198 5.07 2.74 3.10
N THR A 199 5.90 2.02 2.32
CA THR A 199 6.12 2.29 0.90
C THR A 199 4.81 2.20 0.09
N LEU A 200 3.99 1.18 0.34
CA LEU A 200 2.71 1.02 -0.36
C LEU A 200 1.66 2.05 0.08
N THR A 201 1.56 2.32 1.38
CA THR A 201 0.62 3.32 1.90
C THR A 201 0.98 4.73 1.45
N ALA A 202 2.28 5.05 1.38
CA ALA A 202 2.76 6.32 0.85
C ALA A 202 2.36 6.48 -0.62
N ALA A 203 2.54 5.45 -1.46
CA ALA A 203 2.10 5.49 -2.85
C ALA A 203 0.59 5.77 -2.99
N ILE A 204 -0.26 5.15 -2.15
CA ILE A 204 -1.70 5.40 -2.14
C ILE A 204 -2.01 6.86 -1.74
N VAL A 205 -1.38 7.37 -0.68
CA VAL A 205 -1.56 8.75 -0.22
C VAL A 205 -1.15 9.74 -1.32
N THR A 206 0.03 9.56 -1.91
CA THR A 206 0.54 10.41 -2.99
C THR A 206 -0.38 10.39 -4.20
N TYR A 207 -0.86 9.21 -4.61
CA TYR A 207 -1.84 9.09 -5.68
C TYR A 207 -3.10 9.92 -5.40
N CYS A 208 -3.67 9.77 -4.20
CA CYS A 208 -4.87 10.48 -3.81
C CYS A 208 -4.65 12.01 -3.77
N ALA A 209 -3.50 12.46 -3.28
CA ALA A 209 -3.14 13.87 -3.23
C ALA A 209 -3.04 14.50 -4.63
N ILE A 210 -2.34 13.83 -5.57
CA ILE A 210 -2.24 14.28 -6.96
C ILE A 210 -3.63 14.39 -7.59
N ARG A 211 -4.47 13.37 -7.41
CA ARG A 211 -5.84 13.35 -7.96
C ARG A 211 -6.69 14.49 -7.38
N TYR A 212 -6.55 14.78 -6.09
CA TYR A 212 -7.27 15.89 -5.45
C TYR A 212 -6.88 17.24 -6.09
N VAL A 213 -5.58 17.49 -6.25
CA VAL A 213 -5.07 18.72 -6.90
C VAL A 213 -5.54 18.83 -8.35
N GLN A 214 -5.47 17.75 -9.13
CA GLN A 214 -5.95 17.72 -10.51
C GLN A 214 -7.44 18.03 -10.62
N LYS A 215 -8.28 17.48 -9.74
CA LYS A 215 -9.73 17.76 -9.71
C LYS A 215 -10.00 19.24 -9.44
N GLY A 216 -9.27 19.87 -8.52
CA GLY A 216 -9.38 21.30 -8.23
C GLY A 216 -9.03 22.18 -9.44
N ARG A 217 -7.96 21.83 -10.18
CA ARG A 217 -7.55 22.57 -11.39
C ARG A 217 -8.61 22.51 -12.50
N LEU A 218 -9.22 21.34 -12.73
CA LEU A 218 -10.27 21.17 -13.72
C LEU A 218 -11.56 21.92 -13.34
N GLY A 219 -11.92 21.93 -12.06
CA GLY A 219 -13.07 22.69 -11.55
C GLY A 219 -12.92 24.20 -11.78
N GLY A 220 -11.71 24.75 -11.57
CA GLY A 220 -11.43 26.16 -11.79
C GLY A 220 -11.48 26.59 -13.27
N GLN A 221 -11.04 25.72 -14.20
CA GLN A 221 -11.06 26.03 -15.63
C GLN A 221 -12.48 26.11 -16.20
N ASN A 222 -13.39 25.21 -15.79
CA ASN A 222 -14.78 25.25 -16.25
C ASN A 222 -15.52 26.51 -15.81
N GLY A 223 -15.28 27.00 -14.58
CA GLY A 223 -15.89 28.23 -14.09
C GLY A 223 -15.48 29.49 -14.87
N TYR A 224 -14.23 29.52 -15.37
CA TYR A 224 -13.74 30.65 -16.17
C TYR A 224 -14.36 30.70 -17.58
N VAL A 225 -14.64 29.54 -18.18
CA VAL A 225 -15.29 29.46 -19.50
C VAL A 225 -16.76 29.90 -19.41
N GLU A 226 -17.47 29.50 -18.35
CA GLU A 226 -18.89 29.83 -18.15
C GLU A 226 -19.14 31.33 -17.87
N GLN A 227 -18.19 32.03 -17.22
CA GLN A 227 -18.26 33.48 -17.05
C GLN A 227 -17.99 34.24 -18.35
N ARG A 228 -17.15 33.71 -19.25
CA ARG A 228 -16.85 34.36 -20.53
C ARG A 228 -18.01 34.29 -21.51
N THR A 229 -18.79 33.20 -21.48
CA THR A 229 -19.98 33.04 -22.34
C THR A 229 -21.17 33.86 -21.86
N THR A 230 -21.31 34.08 -20.56
CA THR A 230 -22.41 34.88 -19.98
C THR A 230 -22.15 36.40 -20.02
N GLY A 231 -20.88 36.82 -20.02
CA GLY A 231 -20.51 38.25 -20.11
C GLY A 231 -20.61 38.87 -21.52
N LEU A 232 -20.72 38.07 -22.58
CA LEU A 232 -20.86 38.55 -23.97
C LEU A 232 -22.32 38.77 -24.41
N GLN A 233 -23.30 38.58 -23.51
CA GLN A 233 -24.72 38.82 -23.78
C GLN A 233 -25.28 40.08 -23.08
N ARG A 234 -24.42 40.97 -22.59
CA ARG A 234 -24.82 42.30 -22.08
C ARG A 234 -24.15 43.39 -22.89
#